data_AF-A0A521TGB4-F1
#
_entry.id   AF-A0A521TGB4-F1
#
_cell.length_a   1.000
_cell.length_b   1.000
_cell.length_c   1.000
_cell.angle_alpha   90.00
_cell.angle_beta   90.00
_cell.angle_gamma   90.00
#
_symmetry.space_group_name_H-M   'P 1'
#
loop_
_entity.id
_entity.type
_entity.pdbx_description
1 polymer ?
#
loop_
_entity_poly.entity_id
_entity_poly.type
_entity_poly.pdbx_seq_one_letter_code
_entity_poly.pdbx_strand_id
1 'polypeptide(L)'
;MKSIKYFGLLLILPLITMALTTNYIIEADAEKGQGVPSSSYGSKNKGIVCGDRLCSEIPGGKDAIKNEKPMPSTTPKSSMTSPKSEKMEDKSMSSMQDQTELGSVLKLSRANVPATIPLHHGFYNSGDVFYIITDASEQKHADLITEQQGWKVELAPLLANAPKEALSTTYFFTNGVKGDGIHGFQGQVFTTTPAQTDTYSALTSHVHVTWNQGATPVVLKSEQEIMNA
;
A
#
# COMPACT_ATOMS: atom_id res chain seq x y z
N MET A 1 -42.22 -41.05 -41.98
CA MET A 1 -41.52 -40.44 -43.15
C MET A 1 -41.83 -38.96 -43.24
N LYS A 2 -40.90 -38.08 -42.86
CA LYS A 2 -40.57 -36.83 -43.59
C LYS A 2 -39.38 -36.17 -42.91
N SER A 3 -38.29 -36.04 -43.67
CA SER A 3 -37.03 -35.44 -43.28
C SER A 3 -37.16 -33.93 -43.15
N ILE A 4 -36.77 -33.36 -42.01
CA ILE A 4 -36.43 -31.94 -41.92
C ILE A 4 -34.91 -31.86 -41.98
N LYS A 5 -34.43 -31.36 -43.12
CA LYS A 5 -33.01 -31.17 -43.42
C LYS A 5 -32.53 -29.92 -42.68
N TYR A 6 -31.41 -30.06 -41.98
CA TYR A 6 -30.66 -28.98 -41.35
C TYR A 6 -30.29 -27.91 -42.38
N PHE A 7 -30.92 -26.74 -42.30
CA PHE A 7 -30.39 -25.53 -42.91
C PHE A 7 -29.37 -24.94 -41.94
N GLY A 8 -28.09 -25.15 -42.25
CA GLY A 8 -27.00 -24.46 -41.59
C GLY A 8 -27.08 -22.97 -41.90
N LEU A 9 -27.63 -22.21 -40.96
CA LEU A 9 -27.47 -20.76 -40.93
C LEU A 9 -26.08 -20.49 -40.37
N LEU A 10 -25.11 -20.37 -41.26
CA LEU A 10 -23.75 -19.94 -40.94
C LEU A 10 -23.85 -18.45 -40.55
N LEU A 11 -24.06 -18.21 -39.26
CA LEU A 11 -23.99 -16.89 -38.64
C LEU A 11 -22.54 -16.42 -38.76
N ILE A 12 -22.25 -15.69 -39.84
CA ILE A 12 -21.02 -14.91 -39.99
C ILE A 12 -21.12 -13.80 -38.95
N LEU A 13 -20.60 -14.03 -37.75
CA LEU A 13 -20.35 -12.97 -36.79
C LEU A 13 -19.24 -12.08 -37.37
N PRO A 14 -19.48 -10.78 -37.63
CA PRO A 14 -18.39 -9.87 -37.90
C PRO A 14 -17.56 -9.75 -36.61
N LEU A 15 -16.36 -10.33 -36.61
CA LEU A 15 -15.31 -10.06 -35.64
C LEU A 15 -14.87 -8.60 -35.83
N ILE A 16 -15.56 -7.67 -35.16
CA ILE A 16 -15.08 -6.31 -35.00
C ILE A 16 -13.99 -6.38 -33.93
N THR A 17 -12.74 -6.51 -34.35
CA THR A 17 -11.58 -6.27 -33.51
C THR A 17 -11.51 -4.77 -33.23
N MET A 18 -11.98 -4.34 -32.05
CA MET A 18 -11.65 -3.01 -31.55
C MET A 18 -10.17 -3.00 -31.19
N ALA A 19 -9.39 -2.16 -31.88
CA ALA A 19 -8.04 -1.83 -31.44
C ALA A 19 -8.16 -1.14 -30.08
N LEU A 20 -7.61 -1.77 -29.04
CA LEU A 20 -7.44 -1.15 -27.73
C LEU A 20 -6.47 0.02 -27.91
N THR A 21 -6.99 1.24 -28.00
CA THR A 21 -6.17 2.45 -27.92
C THR A 21 -5.56 2.49 -26.53
N THR A 22 -4.24 2.36 -26.47
CA THR A 22 -3.39 2.44 -25.29
C THR A 22 -3.36 3.85 -24.72
N ASN A 23 -4.44 4.31 -24.09
CA ASN A 23 -4.48 5.59 -23.36
C ASN A 23 -5.15 5.44 -21.99
N TYR A 24 -4.90 4.33 -21.29
CA TYR A 24 -5.29 4.15 -19.88
C TYR A 24 -4.05 4.18 -18.99
N ILE A 25 -3.41 5.35 -18.90
CA ILE A 25 -2.56 5.69 -17.76
C ILE A 25 -3.22 6.90 -17.13
N ILE A 26 -3.86 6.70 -15.98
CA ILE A 26 -4.23 7.82 -15.11
C ILE A 26 -2.92 8.25 -14.46
N GLU A 27 -2.29 9.29 -15.01
CA GLU A 27 -1.19 9.97 -14.35
C GLU A 27 -1.78 10.70 -13.14
N ALA A 28 -1.59 10.13 -11.96
CA ALA A 28 -1.83 10.82 -10.70
C ALA A 28 -0.60 11.69 -10.42
N ASP A 29 -0.69 12.98 -10.75
CA ASP A 29 0.28 13.96 -10.28
C ASP A 29 0.07 14.14 -8.77
N ALA A 30 1.04 13.69 -7.97
CA ALA A 30 1.06 13.94 -6.54
C ALA A 30 1.38 15.42 -6.29
N GLU A 31 0.37 16.21 -5.92
CA GLU A 31 0.57 17.59 -5.50
C GLU A 31 1.52 17.64 -4.29
N LYS A 32 2.47 18.58 -4.29
CA LYS A 32 3.46 18.71 -3.21
C LYS A 32 2.74 18.99 -1.90
N GLY A 33 2.78 18.04 -0.97
CA GLY A 33 2.31 18.23 0.39
C GLY A 33 3.03 19.41 1.06
N GLN A 34 2.26 20.35 1.61
CA GLN A 34 2.79 21.41 2.46
C GLN A 34 3.22 20.80 3.81
N GLY A 35 4.47 20.33 3.88
CA GLY A 35 5.03 19.82 5.12
C GLY A 35 5.12 20.93 6.17
N VAL A 36 4.64 20.65 7.39
CA VAL A 36 4.90 21.50 8.55
C VAL A 36 6.24 21.06 9.15
N PRO A 37 7.24 21.95 9.27
CA PRO A 37 8.52 21.58 9.88
C PRO A 37 8.31 21.22 11.35
N SER A 38 8.41 19.94 11.65
CA SER A 38 8.42 19.40 13.01
C SER A 38 9.83 18.96 13.33
N SER A 39 10.51 19.67 14.24
CA SER A 39 11.85 19.29 14.74
C SER A 39 11.79 18.24 15.85
N SER A 40 10.64 17.60 16.08
CA SER A 40 10.44 16.73 17.23
C SER A 40 10.42 15.26 16.83
N TYR A 41 11.59 14.72 16.55
CA TYR A 41 11.79 13.27 16.66
C TYR A 41 11.53 12.85 18.11
N GLY A 42 10.84 11.73 18.32
CA GLY A 42 10.44 11.24 19.64
C GLY A 42 11.60 11.17 20.66
N SER A 43 11.27 11.10 21.95
CA SER A 43 12.28 11.11 23.03
C SER A 43 13.33 10.00 22.92
N LYS A 44 13.00 8.88 22.26
CA LYS A 44 13.92 7.76 21.97
C LYS A 44 15.02 8.10 20.97
N ASN A 45 14.82 9.13 20.16
CA ASN A 45 15.69 9.54 19.07
C ASN A 45 16.59 10.73 19.48
N LYS A 46 16.42 11.22 20.71
CA LYS A 46 17.02 12.46 21.21
C LYS A 46 18.54 12.33 21.26
N GLY A 47 19.22 13.00 20.32
CA GLY A 47 20.68 12.99 20.20
C GLY A 47 21.27 11.90 19.32
N ILE A 48 20.42 11.06 18.72
CA ILE A 48 20.78 10.17 17.62
C ILE A 48 20.60 10.91 16.29
N VAL A 49 19.51 11.68 16.18
CA VAL A 49 19.16 12.46 15.00
C VAL A 49 19.48 13.93 15.22
N CYS A 50 20.11 14.52 14.20
CA CYS A 50 20.61 15.87 14.12
C CYS A 50 20.06 16.50 12.84
N GLY A 51 18.91 17.18 12.94
CA GLY A 51 18.19 17.64 11.76
C GLY A 51 17.64 16.47 10.96
N ASP A 52 18.05 16.33 9.71
CA ASP A 52 17.65 15.29 8.76
C ASP A 52 18.61 14.08 8.70
N ARG A 53 19.70 14.08 9.49
CA ARG A 53 20.74 13.04 9.47
C ARG A 53 21.09 12.51 10.86
N LEU A 54 21.86 11.41 10.91
CA LEU A 54 22.41 10.90 12.16
C LEU A 54 23.55 11.80 12.65
N CYS A 55 23.56 12.12 13.95
CA CYS A 55 24.61 12.95 14.56
C CYS A 55 26.02 12.34 14.39
N SER A 56 26.12 11.02 14.24
CA SER A 56 27.40 10.32 13.99
C SER A 56 28.02 10.62 12.63
N GLU A 57 27.23 11.10 11.66
CA GLU A 57 27.69 11.40 10.30
C GLU A 57 28.19 12.84 10.15
N ILE A 58 28.12 13.63 11.21
CA ILE A 58 28.48 15.04 11.22
C ILE A 58 29.82 15.20 11.94
N PRO A 59 30.86 15.77 11.29
CA PRO A 59 32.10 16.11 11.96
C PRO A 59 31.83 17.08 13.12
N GLY A 60 32.13 16.66 14.36
CA GLY A 60 31.79 17.43 15.57
C GLY A 60 30.44 17.07 16.23
N GLY A 61 29.70 16.13 15.66
CA GLY A 61 28.51 15.54 16.26
C GLY A 61 27.38 16.53 16.54
N LYS A 62 26.56 16.20 17.54
CA LYS A 62 25.40 17.03 17.94
C LYS A 62 25.77 18.44 18.38
N ASP A 63 26.96 18.62 18.95
CA ASP A 63 27.37 19.91 19.51
C ASP A 63 27.79 20.92 18.42
N ALA A 64 28.09 20.45 17.20
CA ALA A 64 28.32 21.32 16.05
C ALA A 64 27.05 22.09 15.63
N ILE A 65 25.88 21.46 15.73
CA ILE A 65 24.59 22.07 15.29
C ILE A 65 24.03 23.05 16.32
N LYS A 66 24.41 22.94 17.61
CA LYS A 66 23.89 23.83 18.66
C LYS A 66 24.31 25.31 18.48
N ASN A 67 25.31 25.58 17.64
CA ASN A 67 25.87 26.91 17.43
C ASN A 67 25.45 27.55 16.08
N GLU A 68 24.67 26.87 15.25
CA GLU A 68 24.14 27.47 14.03
C GLU A 68 22.87 28.27 14.36
N LYS A 69 22.93 29.59 14.14
CA LYS A 69 21.74 30.44 14.20
C LYS A 69 20.73 29.97 13.14
N PRO A 70 19.41 29.98 13.41
CA PRO A 70 18.42 29.67 12.40
C PRO A 70 18.56 30.63 11.21
N MET A 71 18.82 30.10 10.01
CA MET A 71 18.69 30.90 8.78
C MET A 71 17.22 31.30 8.59
N PRO A 72 16.93 32.54 8.18
CA PRO A 72 15.58 32.99 7.97
C PRO A 72 14.93 32.20 6.84
N SER A 73 13.78 31.57 7.14
CA SER A 73 12.90 30.94 6.16
C SER A 73 12.44 31.97 5.12
N THR A 74 13.09 32.00 3.95
CA THR A 74 12.61 32.81 2.83
C THR A 74 11.62 31.97 2.04
N THR A 75 10.33 32.24 2.27
CA THR A 75 9.23 31.78 1.41
C THR A 75 9.39 32.41 0.02
N PRO A 76 9.45 31.65 -1.09
CA PRO A 76 9.35 32.23 -2.42
C PRO A 76 7.89 32.61 -2.67
N LYS A 77 7.57 33.90 -2.53
CA LYS A 77 6.28 34.45 -2.95
C LYS A 77 6.34 34.68 -4.47
N SER A 78 5.83 33.73 -5.25
CA SER A 78 5.62 33.95 -6.69
C SER A 78 4.38 34.83 -6.86
N SER A 79 4.57 36.12 -7.13
CA SER A 79 3.52 36.99 -7.65
C SER A 79 3.80 37.29 -9.11
N MET A 80 2.96 36.76 -9.98
CA MET A 80 2.86 37.20 -11.37
C MET A 80 2.20 38.58 -11.42
N THR A 81 2.92 39.61 -11.87
CA THR A 81 2.34 40.79 -12.52
C THR A 81 3.32 41.33 -13.57
N SER A 82 2.79 41.58 -14.77
CA SER A 82 3.44 42.01 -16.02
C SER A 82 4.12 43.40 -15.94
N PRO A 83 4.99 43.76 -16.91
CA PRO A 83 6.02 44.79 -16.74
C PRO A 83 5.55 46.18 -17.16
N LYS A 84 6.09 47.22 -16.48
CA LYS A 84 6.12 48.59 -17.00
C LYS A 84 7.55 49.15 -16.92
N SER A 85 7.99 49.60 -18.10
CA SER A 85 9.20 50.33 -18.46
C SER A 85 9.71 51.32 -17.40
N GLU A 86 11.02 51.30 -17.14
CA GLU A 86 11.91 52.45 -17.40
C GLU A 86 13.40 52.09 -17.26
N LYS A 87 14.21 52.87 -17.96
CA LYS A 87 15.58 52.65 -18.45
C LYS A 87 16.59 53.23 -17.45
N MET A 88 17.72 52.56 -17.18
CA MET A 88 19.01 53.20 -16.86
C MET A 88 20.17 52.19 -16.87
N GLU A 89 21.36 52.70 -17.16
CA GLU A 89 22.45 52.10 -17.92
C GLU A 89 23.46 51.25 -17.15
N ASP A 90 24.00 50.30 -17.90
CA ASP A 90 25.32 49.66 -17.93
C ASP A 90 26.43 50.17 -16.98
N LYS A 91 26.96 49.26 -16.16
CA LYS A 91 28.41 49.16 -15.93
C LYS A 91 28.84 47.74 -15.53
N SER A 92 29.84 47.27 -16.27
CA SER A 92 30.41 45.92 -16.33
C SER A 92 31.23 45.45 -15.12
N MET A 93 31.59 44.15 -15.19
CA MET A 93 32.67 43.41 -14.50
C MET A 93 32.31 42.94 -13.07
N SER A 94 32.60 41.73 -12.63
CA SER A 94 33.51 40.68 -13.08
C SER A 94 33.12 39.36 -12.41
N SER A 95 33.39 38.24 -13.11
CA SER A 95 33.73 36.91 -12.56
C SER A 95 32.93 36.36 -11.38
N MET A 96 32.23 35.25 -11.63
CA MET A 96 32.63 33.95 -11.08
C MET A 96 31.80 32.87 -11.77
N GLN A 97 32.48 32.04 -12.55
CA GLN A 97 31.98 30.71 -12.87
C GLN A 97 31.91 29.95 -11.54
N ASP A 98 30.72 29.88 -10.96
CA ASP A 98 30.38 28.74 -10.14
C ASP A 98 29.30 28.00 -10.92
N GLN A 99 29.73 26.99 -11.69
CA GLN A 99 28.84 25.89 -12.02
C GLN A 99 28.58 25.20 -10.69
N THR A 100 27.62 25.73 -9.92
CA THR A 100 27.00 25.01 -8.82
C THR A 100 26.16 23.92 -9.45
N GLU A 101 26.87 22.87 -9.88
CA GLU A 101 26.36 21.61 -10.35
C GLU A 101 25.31 21.13 -9.34
N LEU A 102 24.10 21.01 -9.88
CA LEU A 102 23.04 20.13 -9.44
C LEU A 102 22.71 20.21 -7.96
N GLY A 103 21.66 21.00 -7.70
CA GLY A 103 20.50 20.52 -7.00
C GLY A 103 20.83 19.68 -5.76
N SER A 104 20.66 20.32 -4.60
CA SER A 104 20.16 19.63 -3.41
C SER A 104 18.76 19.06 -3.70
N VAL A 105 18.67 18.19 -4.71
CA VAL A 105 17.63 17.22 -4.90
C VAL A 105 17.87 16.29 -3.74
N LEU A 106 17.01 16.42 -2.73
CA LEU A 106 16.72 15.43 -1.71
C LEU A 106 17.32 14.08 -2.09
N LYS A 107 18.55 13.80 -1.66
CA LYS A 107 19.15 12.48 -1.80
C LYS A 107 18.35 11.63 -0.84
N LEU A 108 17.25 11.07 -1.34
CA LEU A 108 16.45 10.08 -0.65
C LEU A 108 17.43 9.03 -0.13
N SER A 109 17.71 9.09 1.16
CA SER A 109 18.58 8.16 1.87
C SER A 109 17.91 6.79 1.75
N ARG A 110 18.22 6.08 0.66
CA ARG A 110 17.53 4.88 0.15
C ARG A 110 16.11 5.15 -0.35
N ALA A 111 15.99 5.54 -1.62
CA ALA A 111 14.70 5.59 -2.32
C ALA A 111 14.00 4.20 -2.38
N ASN A 112 14.75 3.10 -2.24
CA ASN A 112 14.24 1.73 -2.25
C ASN A 112 14.88 0.91 -1.13
N VAL A 113 14.17 0.72 -0.02
CA VAL A 113 14.49 -0.32 0.97
C VAL A 113 13.65 -1.55 0.61
N PRO A 114 14.25 -2.67 0.16
CA PRO A 114 13.47 -3.86 -0.17
C PRO A 114 12.79 -4.40 1.08
N ALA A 115 11.51 -4.71 0.98
CA ALA A 115 10.73 -5.38 2.01
C ALA A 115 10.27 -6.74 1.48
N THR A 116 10.51 -7.80 2.26
CA THR A 116 9.98 -9.14 1.98
C THR A 116 8.78 -9.35 2.88
N ILE A 117 7.59 -9.37 2.28
CA ILE A 117 6.33 -9.63 3.00
C ILE A 117 5.97 -11.10 2.78
N PRO A 118 5.64 -11.87 3.84
CA PRO A 118 5.22 -13.26 3.73
C PRO A 118 3.95 -13.40 2.87
N LEU A 119 3.99 -14.33 1.93
CA LEU A 119 2.84 -14.69 1.11
C LEU A 119 2.12 -15.87 1.73
N HIS A 120 0.83 -15.71 2.01
CA HIS A 120 -0.04 -16.74 2.56
C HIS A 120 -0.80 -17.45 1.45
N HIS A 121 -1.27 -18.67 1.74
CA HIS A 121 -2.12 -19.47 0.87
C HIS A 121 -3.49 -19.67 1.52
N GLY A 122 -4.54 -19.51 0.73
CA GLY A 122 -5.94 -19.73 1.12
C GLY A 122 -6.77 -20.19 -0.07
N PHE A 123 -8.10 -20.15 0.09
CA PHE A 123 -9.02 -20.68 -0.90
C PHE A 123 -10.14 -19.70 -1.25
N TYR A 124 -10.58 -19.75 -2.51
CA TYR A 124 -11.81 -19.13 -3.00
C TYR A 124 -12.45 -20.09 -4.00
N ASN A 125 -13.69 -20.51 -3.76
CA ASN A 125 -14.44 -21.43 -4.65
C ASN A 125 -13.60 -22.64 -5.10
N SER A 126 -12.96 -23.31 -4.14
CA SER A 126 -12.09 -24.47 -4.35
C SER A 126 -10.78 -24.19 -5.11
N GLY A 127 -10.56 -22.96 -5.59
CA GLY A 127 -9.30 -22.48 -6.16
C GLY A 127 -8.37 -21.88 -5.11
N ASP A 128 -7.08 -21.79 -5.46
CA ASP A 128 -6.04 -21.24 -4.60
C ASP A 128 -6.02 -19.70 -4.67
N VAL A 129 -5.81 -19.06 -3.52
CA VAL A 129 -5.63 -17.61 -3.38
C VAL A 129 -4.35 -17.35 -2.61
N PHE A 130 -3.57 -16.39 -3.10
CA PHE A 130 -2.36 -15.92 -2.42
C PHE A 130 -2.54 -14.48 -1.98
N TYR A 131 -2.17 -14.18 -0.73
CA TYR A 131 -2.42 -12.88 -0.13
C TYR A 131 -1.36 -12.51 0.90
N ILE A 132 -1.34 -11.23 1.27
CA ILE A 132 -0.48 -10.68 2.32
C ILE A 132 -1.35 -9.97 3.36
N ILE A 133 -0.83 -9.82 4.57
CA ILE A 133 -1.52 -9.07 5.64
C ILE A 133 -0.61 -7.93 6.10
N THR A 134 -1.08 -6.70 5.90
CA THR A 134 -0.31 -5.48 6.18
C THR A 134 -0.70 -4.80 7.49
N ASP A 135 -1.99 -4.84 7.82
CA ASP A 135 -2.58 -4.11 8.94
C ASP A 135 -3.74 -4.88 9.58
N ALA A 136 -4.07 -4.51 10.82
CA ALA A 136 -5.26 -4.98 11.50
C ALA A 136 -5.85 -3.88 12.38
N SER A 137 -7.17 -3.91 12.59
CA SER A 137 -7.88 -2.93 13.40
C SER A 137 -7.71 -3.10 14.91
N GLU A 138 -7.26 -4.27 15.36
CA GLU A 138 -7.21 -4.65 16.77
C GLU A 138 -5.81 -5.16 17.15
N GLN A 139 -5.32 -4.73 18.31
CA GLN A 139 -3.94 -4.96 18.76
C GLN A 139 -3.62 -6.44 18.93
N LYS A 140 -4.47 -7.19 19.65
CA LYS A 140 -4.24 -8.62 19.89
C LYS A 140 -4.21 -9.41 18.59
N HIS A 141 -5.02 -9.04 17.59
CA HIS A 141 -5.00 -9.67 16.28
C HIS A 141 -3.75 -9.30 15.46
N ALA A 142 -3.35 -8.03 15.45
CA ALA A 142 -2.11 -7.59 14.81
C ALA A 142 -0.88 -8.31 15.40
N ASP A 143 -0.81 -8.44 16.73
CA ASP A 143 0.28 -9.12 17.43
C ASP A 143 0.31 -10.61 17.09
N LEU A 144 -0.86 -11.27 17.11
CA LEU A 144 -0.98 -12.68 16.76
C LEU A 144 -0.48 -12.94 15.33
N ILE A 145 -0.95 -12.19 14.34
CA ILE A 145 -0.49 -12.38 12.96
C ILE A 145 1.00 -12.07 12.84
N THR A 146 1.48 -11.00 13.48
CA THR A 146 2.90 -10.62 13.47
C THR A 146 3.79 -11.76 13.95
N GLU A 147 3.42 -12.41 15.05
CA GLU A 147 4.15 -13.56 15.59
C GLU A 147 4.12 -14.75 14.64
N GLN A 148 2.97 -15.06 14.04
CA GLN A 148 2.79 -16.22 13.18
C GLN A 148 3.50 -16.07 11.83
N GLN A 149 3.43 -14.90 11.20
CA GLN A 149 4.01 -14.68 9.87
C GLN A 149 5.48 -14.20 9.91
N GLY A 150 5.97 -13.79 11.08
CA GLY A 150 7.33 -13.25 11.24
C GLY A 150 7.55 -11.89 10.57
N TRP A 151 6.48 -11.16 10.24
CA TRP A 151 6.51 -9.82 9.64
C TRP A 151 5.45 -8.93 10.31
N LYS A 152 5.83 -7.68 10.62
CA LYS A 152 5.03 -6.78 11.45
C LYS A 152 3.74 -6.36 10.75
N VAL A 153 2.61 -6.73 11.33
CA VAL A 153 1.29 -6.16 10.99
C VAL A 153 1.13 -4.83 11.73
N GLU A 154 0.80 -3.77 10.99
CA GLU A 154 0.59 -2.46 11.58
C GLU A 154 -0.79 -2.35 12.26
N LEU A 155 -0.83 -1.73 13.43
CA LEU A 155 -2.11 -1.43 14.08
C LEU A 155 -2.76 -0.23 13.40
N ALA A 156 -3.98 -0.43 12.88
CA ALA A 156 -4.79 0.61 12.24
C ALA A 156 -6.20 0.66 12.85
N PRO A 157 -6.38 1.25 14.05
CA PRO A 157 -7.65 1.16 14.80
C PRO A 157 -8.85 1.77 14.07
N LEU A 158 -8.60 2.74 13.18
CA LEU A 158 -9.65 3.39 12.39
C LEU A 158 -10.36 2.43 11.43
N LEU A 159 -9.72 1.32 11.05
CA LEU A 159 -10.34 0.28 10.22
C LEU A 159 -11.52 -0.40 10.92
N ALA A 160 -11.59 -0.35 12.26
CA ALA A 160 -12.73 -0.85 13.01
C ALA A 160 -14.04 -0.09 12.69
N ASN A 161 -13.94 1.13 12.14
CA ASN A 161 -15.08 1.97 11.78
C ASN A 161 -15.48 1.84 10.30
N ALA A 162 -14.85 0.93 9.55
CA ALA A 162 -15.18 0.75 8.14
C ALA A 162 -16.64 0.32 7.97
N PRO A 163 -17.37 0.89 6.99
CA PRO A 163 -18.74 0.50 6.70
C PRO A 163 -18.77 -0.95 6.22
N LYS A 164 -19.83 -1.70 6.57
CA LYS A 164 -19.95 -3.13 6.24
C LYS A 164 -19.89 -3.39 4.74
N GLU A 165 -20.41 -2.45 3.96
CA GLU A 165 -20.45 -2.51 2.50
C GLU A 165 -19.06 -2.40 1.86
N ALA A 166 -18.07 -1.89 2.61
CA ALA A 166 -16.67 -1.83 2.19
C ALA A 166 -15.87 -3.05 2.64
N LEU A 167 -16.50 -4.04 3.29
CA LEU A 167 -15.83 -5.24 3.81
C LEU A 167 -16.17 -6.45 2.96
N SER A 168 -15.15 -7.19 2.53
CA SER A 168 -15.32 -8.59 2.13
C SER A 168 -15.28 -9.51 3.34
N THR A 169 -15.75 -10.74 3.22
CA THR A 169 -15.72 -11.71 4.32
C THR A 169 -14.58 -12.69 4.12
N THR A 170 -13.83 -12.95 5.19
CA THR A 170 -12.79 -13.97 5.21
C THR A 170 -12.98 -14.86 6.42
N TYR A 171 -12.96 -16.16 6.19
CA TYR A 171 -13.12 -17.19 7.21
C TYR A 171 -11.77 -17.68 7.72
N PHE A 172 -11.60 -17.65 9.04
CA PHE A 172 -10.41 -18.06 9.77
C PHE A 172 -10.71 -19.27 10.64
N PHE A 173 -9.93 -20.33 10.52
CA PHE A 173 -10.18 -21.59 11.22
C PHE A 173 -9.45 -21.60 12.57
N THR A 174 -10.17 -21.85 13.65
CA THR A 174 -9.62 -21.88 15.02
C THR A 174 -9.36 -23.29 15.53
N ASN A 175 -9.83 -24.31 14.81
CA ASN A 175 -9.53 -25.71 15.03
C ASN A 175 -9.68 -26.53 13.73
N GLY A 176 -9.50 -27.85 13.81
CA GLY A 176 -9.73 -28.77 12.70
C GLY A 176 -8.45 -29.28 12.06
N VAL A 177 -8.40 -29.29 10.73
CA VAL A 177 -7.23 -29.76 9.98
C VAL A 177 -6.06 -28.80 10.21
N LYS A 178 -4.92 -29.32 10.69
CA LYS A 178 -3.69 -28.54 10.88
C LYS A 178 -3.14 -28.06 9.54
N GLY A 179 -2.59 -26.84 9.51
CA GLY A 179 -2.01 -26.25 8.32
C GLY A 179 -1.34 -24.91 8.62
N ASP A 180 -1.05 -24.15 7.56
CA ASP A 180 -0.29 -22.91 7.61
C ASP A 180 -1.17 -21.64 7.71
N GLY A 181 -2.47 -21.79 8.00
CA GLY A 181 -3.35 -20.65 8.24
C GLY A 181 -2.96 -19.91 9.52
N ILE A 182 -3.36 -18.63 9.61
CA ILE A 182 -3.02 -17.70 10.72
C ILE A 182 -3.20 -18.25 12.15
N HIS A 183 -4.10 -19.22 12.38
CA HIS A 183 -4.29 -19.84 13.70
C HIS A 183 -3.72 -21.27 13.82
N GLY A 184 -2.87 -21.71 12.88
CA GLY A 184 -2.23 -23.03 12.86
C GLY A 184 -3.10 -24.17 12.28
N PHE A 185 -4.20 -23.82 11.62
CA PHE A 185 -5.12 -24.75 10.96
C PHE A 185 -5.12 -24.50 9.45
N GLN A 186 -6.12 -25.02 8.74
CA GLN A 186 -6.22 -24.80 7.30
C GLN A 186 -6.19 -23.31 6.91
N GLY A 187 -5.80 -23.06 5.66
CA GLY A 187 -5.81 -21.72 5.08
C GLY A 187 -7.19 -21.07 5.08
N GLN A 188 -7.17 -19.75 5.05
CA GLN A 188 -8.34 -18.87 5.05
C GLN A 188 -9.21 -19.13 3.82
N VAL A 189 -10.54 -18.99 3.98
CA VAL A 189 -11.48 -19.04 2.85
C VAL A 189 -12.04 -17.63 2.62
N PHE A 190 -11.88 -17.14 1.40
CA PHE A 190 -12.35 -15.82 0.97
C PHE A 190 -13.72 -15.94 0.30
N THR A 191 -14.55 -14.89 0.38
CA THR A 191 -15.83 -14.80 -0.35
C THR A 191 -15.73 -14.01 -1.66
N THR A 192 -14.63 -13.29 -1.87
CA THR A 192 -14.34 -12.54 -3.09
C THR A 192 -12.83 -12.50 -3.34
N THR A 193 -12.45 -12.17 -4.57
CA THR A 193 -11.07 -11.98 -5.03
C THR A 193 -11.02 -10.75 -5.94
N PRO A 194 -9.83 -10.20 -6.25
CA PRO A 194 -9.71 -9.05 -7.17
C PRO A 194 -10.36 -9.24 -8.55
N ALA A 195 -10.66 -10.48 -8.95
CA ALA A 195 -11.39 -10.77 -10.19
C ALA A 195 -12.87 -10.35 -10.13
N GLN A 196 -13.47 -10.17 -8.95
CA GLN A 196 -14.85 -9.70 -8.78
C GLN A 196 -14.85 -8.18 -8.50
N THR A 197 -14.64 -7.37 -9.53
CA THR A 197 -14.43 -5.91 -9.42
C THR A 197 -15.54 -5.15 -8.70
N ASP A 198 -16.77 -5.65 -8.75
CA ASP A 198 -17.94 -4.94 -8.21
C ASP A 198 -18.18 -5.24 -6.73
N THR A 199 -17.59 -6.33 -6.20
CA THR A 199 -17.85 -6.82 -4.83
C THR A 199 -16.60 -7.04 -4.02
N TYR A 200 -15.42 -7.05 -4.64
CA TYR A 200 -14.16 -7.24 -3.97
C TYR A 200 -13.79 -6.05 -3.09
N SER A 201 -13.34 -6.36 -1.88
CA SER A 201 -12.60 -5.42 -1.04
C SER A 201 -11.36 -6.10 -0.48
N ALA A 202 -10.24 -5.37 -0.50
CA ALA A 202 -9.03 -5.78 0.19
C ALA A 202 -9.19 -5.68 1.73
N LEU A 203 -10.16 -4.89 2.21
CA LEU A 203 -10.48 -4.80 3.62
C LEU A 203 -11.48 -5.91 3.98
N THR A 204 -11.08 -6.78 4.91
CA THR A 204 -11.86 -7.98 5.22
C THR A 204 -12.41 -7.95 6.64
N SER A 205 -13.66 -8.38 6.80
CA SER A 205 -14.22 -8.78 8.08
C SER A 205 -13.81 -10.22 8.41
N HIS A 206 -13.41 -10.45 9.65
CA HIS A 206 -12.94 -11.76 10.11
C HIS A 206 -14.09 -12.55 10.71
N VAL A 207 -14.33 -13.75 10.19
CA VAL A 207 -15.29 -14.70 10.74
C VAL A 207 -14.55 -15.96 11.18
N HIS A 208 -14.65 -16.31 12.46
CA HIS A 208 -14.02 -17.51 12.99
C HIS A 208 -14.89 -18.75 12.72
N VAL A 209 -14.28 -19.79 12.15
CA VAL A 209 -14.88 -21.10 11.92
C VAL A 209 -14.30 -22.09 12.92
N THR A 210 -15.18 -22.77 13.65
CA THR A 210 -14.81 -23.77 14.66
C THR A 210 -15.63 -25.03 14.43
N TRP A 211 -14.96 -26.16 14.20
CA TRP A 211 -15.55 -27.48 14.19
C TRP A 211 -16.11 -27.86 15.57
N ASN A 212 -17.32 -28.41 15.58
CA ASN A 212 -17.96 -28.91 16.79
C ASN A 212 -17.24 -30.15 17.34
N GLN A 213 -17.40 -30.40 18.64
CA GLN A 213 -16.87 -31.63 19.25
C GLN A 213 -17.50 -32.88 18.61
N GLY A 214 -16.67 -33.88 18.31
CA GLY A 214 -17.10 -35.13 17.69
C GLY A 214 -17.27 -35.08 16.17
N ALA A 215 -17.20 -33.89 15.54
CA ALA A 215 -17.11 -33.78 14.10
C ALA A 215 -15.75 -34.28 13.59
N THR A 216 -15.72 -34.83 12.37
CA THR A 216 -14.46 -35.17 11.70
C THR A 216 -14.06 -34.00 10.81
N PRO A 217 -13.01 -33.23 11.15
CA PRO A 217 -12.62 -32.06 10.38
C PRO A 217 -12.13 -32.45 8.98
N VAL A 218 -12.55 -31.69 7.99
CA VAL A 218 -12.05 -31.77 6.61
C VAL A 218 -11.60 -30.38 6.15
N VAL A 219 -10.83 -30.31 5.06
CA VAL A 219 -10.46 -29.02 4.47
C VAL A 219 -11.67 -28.46 3.73
N LEU A 220 -12.12 -27.28 4.12
CA LEU A 220 -13.19 -26.53 3.46
C LEU A 220 -12.58 -25.42 2.61
N LYS A 221 -12.91 -25.37 1.33
CA LYS A 221 -12.27 -24.48 0.34
C LYS A 221 -13.21 -23.45 -0.29
N SER A 222 -14.45 -23.38 0.18
CA SER A 222 -15.44 -22.41 -0.28
C SER A 222 -16.40 -22.05 0.85
N GLU A 223 -17.00 -20.86 0.77
CA GLU A 223 -18.04 -20.43 1.72
C GLU A 223 -19.21 -21.43 1.74
N GLN A 224 -19.59 -21.95 0.57
CA GLN A 224 -20.64 -22.95 0.47
C GLN A 224 -20.31 -24.25 1.21
N GLU A 225 -19.05 -24.71 1.16
CA GLU A 225 -18.59 -25.86 1.93
C GLU A 225 -18.65 -25.58 3.44
N ILE A 226 -18.28 -24.36 3.88
CA ILE A 226 -18.38 -23.94 5.29
C ILE A 226 -19.83 -23.96 5.78
N MET A 227 -20.77 -23.46 4.98
CA MET A 227 -22.19 -23.43 5.35
C MET A 227 -22.85 -24.81 5.38
N ASN A 228 -22.27 -25.80 4.68
CA ASN A 228 -22.83 -27.15 4.57
C ASN A 228 -22.19 -28.17 5.53
N ALA A 229 -21.17 -27.76 6.30
CA ALA A 229 -20.35 -28.63 7.14
C ALA A 229 -20.94 -28.93 8.53
#